data_AF-A0A3D2IIX1-F1
#
_entry.id   AF-A0A3D2IIX1-F1
#
_cell.length_a   1.000
_cell.length_b   1.000
_cell.length_c   1.000
_cell.angle_alpha   90.00
_cell.angle_beta   90.00
_cell.angle_gamma   90.00
#
_symmetry.space_group_name_H-M   'P 1'
#
loop_
_entity.id
_entity.type
_entity.pdbx_description
1 polymer ?
#
loop_
_entity_poly.entity_id
_entity_poly.type
_entity_poly.pdbx_seq_one_letter_code
_entity_poly.pdbx_strand_id
1 'polypeptide(L)'
;MNRRRFIRNIAMGSGALALSSLISSCRTNQMNGYDEFINTLEQPPLINNQNFTLAASSENYSIGENYQISGFQFNQSYPSPTIKCQHGDR
;
A
#
# COMPACT_ATOMS: atom_id res chain seq x y z
N MET A 1 -51.48 25.97 15.35
CA MET A 1 -50.00 25.93 15.46
C MET A 1 -49.39 26.72 14.30
N ASN A 2 -48.54 27.73 14.57
CA ASN A 2 -48.07 28.69 13.55
C ASN A 2 -46.95 28.08 12.68
N ARG A 3 -47.29 27.64 11.46
CA ARG A 3 -46.40 26.94 10.50
C ARG A 3 -45.06 27.66 10.27
N ARG A 4 -45.04 29.00 10.31
CA ARG A 4 -43.82 29.80 10.14
C ARG A 4 -42.84 29.69 11.32
N ARG A 5 -43.33 29.50 12.56
CA ARG A 5 -42.46 29.30 13.74
C ARG A 5 -41.85 27.91 13.78
N PHE A 6 -42.60 26.90 13.34
CA PHE A 6 -42.11 25.52 13.27
C PHE A 6 -40.95 25.36 12.27
N ILE A 7 -41.08 25.93 11.07
CA ILE A 7 -40.02 25.88 10.04
C ILE A 7 -38.76 26.63 10.49
N ARG A 8 -38.90 27.77 11.18
CA ARG A 8 -37.77 28.55 11.72
C ARG A 8 -36.99 27.77 12.78
N ASN A 9 -37.69 27.03 13.65
CA ASN A 9 -37.04 26.23 14.70
C ASN A 9 -36.37 24.96 14.17
N ILE A 10 -36.91 24.32 13.11
CA ILE A 10 -36.24 23.19 12.45
C ILE A 10 -34.99 23.65 11.70
N ALA A 11 -35.07 24.76 10.96
CA ALA A 11 -33.94 25.28 10.21
C ALA A 11 -32.75 25.72 11.10
N MET A 12 -33.03 26.22 12.30
CA MET A 12 -31.99 26.56 13.28
C MET A 12 -31.41 25.34 14.02
N GLY A 13 -32.19 24.28 14.21
CA GLY A 13 -31.74 23.06 14.89
C GLY A 13 -30.96 22.08 14.00
N SER A 14 -31.32 21.96 12.72
CA SER A 14 -30.66 21.03 11.79
C SER A 14 -29.45 21.63 11.06
N GLY A 15 -29.34 22.96 10.97
CA GLY A 15 -28.20 23.63 10.34
C GLY A 15 -26.88 23.47 11.11
N ALA A 16 -26.92 23.40 12.45
CA ALA A 16 -25.72 23.25 13.27
C ALA A 16 -25.12 21.84 13.23
N LEU A 17 -25.95 20.81 13.03
CA LEU A 17 -25.51 19.41 12.98
C LEU A 17 -25.09 18.96 11.56
N ALA A 18 -25.60 19.63 10.51
CA ALA A 18 -25.21 19.34 9.12
C ALA A 18 -23.90 20.06 8.70
N LEU A 19 -23.52 21.14 9.38
CA LEU A 19 -22.27 21.85 9.12
C LEU A 19 -21.09 21.31 9.94
N SER A 20 -21.34 20.61 11.07
CA SER A 20 -20.27 20.06 11.89
C SER A 20 -19.55 18.88 11.24
N SER A 21 -20.26 18.05 10.46
CA SER A 21 -19.67 16.94 9.71
C SER A 21 -18.78 17.41 8.56
N LEU A 22 -19.11 18.55 7.94
CA LEU A 22 -18.31 19.15 6.85
C LEU A 22 -17.06 19.89 7.37
N ILE A 23 -17.09 20.42 8.59
CA ILE A 23 -15.92 21.06 9.22
C ILE A 23 -15.00 20.02 9.87
N SER A 24 -15.56 18.90 10.35
CA SER A 24 -14.77 17.81 10.97
C SER A 24 -14.03 16.93 9.96
N SER A 25 -14.46 16.89 8.68
CA SER A 25 -13.74 16.16 7.62
C SER A 25 -12.47 16.86 7.13
N CYS A 26 -12.23 18.12 7.53
CA CYS A 26 -11.01 18.86 7.23
C CYS A 26 -9.98 18.88 8.38
N ARG A 27 -10.15 18.01 9.39
CA ARG A 27 -9.24 17.93 10.55
C ARG A 27 -8.58 16.57 10.71
N THR A 28 -8.09 16.01 9.61
CA THR A 28 -7.02 15.00 9.66
C THR A 28 -6.19 15.10 8.38
N ASN A 29 -5.33 16.12 8.33
CA ASN A 29 -4.11 16.02 7.53
C ASN A 29 -2.93 16.03 8.50
N GLN A 30 -2.87 15.03 9.38
CA GLN A 30 -1.57 14.44 9.65
C GLN A 30 -1.25 13.64 8.39
N MET A 31 -0.65 14.30 7.40
CA MET A 31 0.19 13.61 6.43
C MET A 31 1.34 13.03 7.23
N ASN A 32 1.10 11.88 7.85
CA ASN A 32 2.17 11.01 8.30
C ASN A 32 2.97 10.71 7.04
N GLY A 33 4.27 11.01 7.07
CA GLY A 33 5.19 10.98 5.93
C GLY A 33 5.32 9.60 5.32
N TYR A 34 4.37 9.25 4.47
CA TYR A 34 4.43 8.10 3.58
C TYR A 34 4.46 8.67 2.17
N ASP A 35 5.65 8.97 1.66
CA ASP A 35 5.98 8.95 0.22
C ASP A 35 7.42 9.42 -0.03
N GLU A 36 8.34 9.08 0.87
CA GLU A 36 9.75 9.11 0.52
C GLU A 36 10.11 7.75 -0.08
N PHE A 37 10.77 7.76 -1.24
CA PHE A 37 11.38 6.58 -1.85
C PHE A 37 12.63 6.17 -1.06
N ILE A 38 12.45 5.83 0.22
CA ILE A 38 13.54 5.50 1.15
C ILE A 38 14.13 4.12 0.83
N ASN A 39 13.27 3.20 0.36
CA ASN A 39 13.69 1.84 0.05
C ASN A 39 14.37 1.80 -1.32
N THR A 40 15.65 1.46 -1.34
CA THR A 40 16.37 1.16 -2.57
C THR A 40 15.80 -0.09 -3.22
N LEU A 41 15.52 -0.03 -4.52
CA LEU A 41 15.09 -1.20 -5.28
C LEU A 41 16.28 -2.15 -5.45
N GLU A 42 16.20 -3.31 -4.81
CA GLU A 42 17.22 -4.35 -4.97
C GLU A 42 17.12 -5.00 -6.34
N GLN A 43 18.28 -5.23 -6.97
CA GLN A 43 18.35 -5.98 -8.22
C GLN A 43 18.37 -7.48 -7.90
N PRO A 44 17.45 -8.28 -8.47
CA PRO A 44 17.46 -9.71 -8.22
C PRO A 44 18.73 -10.38 -8.78
N PRO A 45 19.15 -11.52 -8.22
CA PRO A 45 20.26 -12.31 -8.75
C PRO A 45 20.00 -12.74 -10.19
N LEU A 46 21.07 -12.90 -10.97
CA LEU A 46 20.97 -13.28 -12.38
C LEU A 46 21.42 -14.74 -12.58
N ILE A 47 20.60 -15.55 -13.23
CA ILE A 47 20.94 -16.90 -13.68
C ILE A 47 21.24 -16.84 -15.19
N ASN A 48 22.48 -17.13 -15.56
CA ASN A 48 22.97 -17.09 -16.94
C ASN A 48 23.32 -18.48 -17.51
N ASN A 49 23.13 -19.54 -16.73
CA ASN A 49 23.47 -20.89 -17.15
C ASN A 49 22.32 -21.51 -17.94
N GLN A 50 22.63 -22.25 -19.00
CA GLN A 50 21.62 -22.98 -19.78
C GLN A 50 20.94 -24.09 -18.95
N ASN A 51 21.70 -24.71 -18.06
CA ASN A 51 21.18 -25.67 -17.09
C ASN A 51 21.19 -25.06 -15.70
N PHE A 52 20.03 -24.94 -15.09
CA PHE A 52 19.86 -24.44 -13.72
C PHE A 52 18.77 -25.23 -13.01
N THR A 53 18.77 -25.14 -11.68
CA THR A 53 17.70 -25.69 -10.85
C THR A 53 17.13 -24.58 -9.99
N LEU A 54 15.80 -24.55 -9.88
CA LEU A 54 15.08 -23.64 -9.00
C LEU A 54 14.62 -24.43 -7.77
N ALA A 55 15.09 -24.04 -6.60
CA ALA A 55 14.65 -24.58 -5.33
C ALA A 55 13.72 -23.58 -4.66
N ALA A 56 12.48 -23.99 -4.40
CA ALA A 56 11.51 -23.20 -3.63
C ALA A 56 11.75 -23.37 -2.13
N SER A 57 11.63 -22.29 -1.39
CA SER A 57 11.71 -22.26 0.07
C SER A 57 10.74 -21.23 0.63
N SER A 58 10.23 -21.47 1.85
CA SER A 58 9.41 -20.50 2.58
C SER A 58 10.32 -19.53 3.33
N GLU A 59 10.02 -18.23 3.27
CA GLU A 59 10.83 -17.17 3.90
C GLU A 59 9.96 -16.01 4.39
N ASN A 60 10.45 -15.26 5.38
CA ASN A 60 9.89 -13.97 5.78
C ASN A 60 10.80 -12.84 5.28
N TYR A 61 10.34 -12.09 4.30
CA TYR A 61 11.08 -10.96 3.72
C TYR A 61 10.71 -9.64 4.39
N SER A 62 11.71 -8.79 4.68
CA SER A 62 11.47 -7.46 5.26
C SER A 62 11.46 -6.41 4.15
N ILE A 63 10.39 -5.60 4.07
CA ILE A 63 10.28 -4.46 3.14
C ILE A 63 10.47 -3.18 3.94
N GLY A 64 11.63 -2.56 3.76
CA GLY A 64 12.03 -1.43 4.60
C GLY A 64 12.10 -1.82 6.08
N GLU A 65 11.93 -0.85 6.97
CA GLU A 65 12.08 -1.07 8.41
C GLU A 65 10.83 -1.64 9.08
N ASN A 66 9.66 -1.49 8.46
CA ASN A 66 8.37 -1.62 9.16
C ASN A 66 7.46 -2.74 8.63
N TYR A 67 7.80 -3.36 7.51
CA TYR A 67 6.92 -4.34 6.87
C TYR A 67 7.62 -5.68 6.73
N GLN A 68 6.88 -6.76 7.01
CA GLN A 68 7.33 -8.13 6.76
C GLN A 68 6.29 -8.86 5.91
N ILE A 69 6.78 -9.62 4.94
CA ILE A 69 5.97 -10.46 4.06
C ILE A 69 6.44 -11.90 4.22
N SER A 70 5.53 -12.77 4.65
CA SER A 70 5.72 -14.22 4.59
C SER A 70 5.35 -14.73 3.22
N GLY A 71 6.22 -15.52 2.60
CA GLY A 71 5.97 -16.06 1.27
C GLY A 71 6.93 -17.15 0.87
N PHE A 72 6.88 -17.51 -0.41
CA PHE A 72 7.81 -18.45 -1.01
C PHE A 72 8.79 -17.70 -1.91
N GLN A 73 10.04 -18.16 -1.92
CA GLN A 73 11.12 -17.63 -2.73
C GLN A 73 11.87 -18.75 -3.46
N PHE A 74 12.42 -18.43 -4.63
CA PHE A 74 13.33 -19.30 -5.34
C PHE A 74 14.79 -18.94 -5.05
N ASN A 75 15.62 -19.96 -4.82
CA ASN A 75 17.06 -19.84 -4.60
C ASN A 75 17.45 -18.79 -3.55
N GLN A 76 16.68 -18.76 -2.45
CA GLN A 76 16.93 -17.88 -1.29
C GLN A 76 17.00 -16.38 -1.63
N SER A 77 16.25 -15.94 -2.64
CA SER A 77 16.25 -14.54 -3.08
C SER A 77 14.86 -13.98 -3.31
N TYR A 78 14.68 -12.73 -2.92
CA TYR A 78 13.45 -11.95 -3.10
C TYR A 78 13.81 -10.52 -3.57
N PRO A 79 13.39 -10.08 -4.76
CA PRO A 79 12.69 -10.85 -5.79
C PRO A 79 13.50 -12.07 -6.26
N SER A 80 12.79 -13.09 -6.75
CA SER A 80 13.43 -14.31 -7.25
C SER A 80 14.36 -14.03 -8.44
N PRO A 81 15.32 -14.94 -8.74
CA PRO A 81 16.37 -14.66 -9.70
C PRO A 81 15.82 -14.37 -11.10
N THR A 82 16.41 -13.40 -11.77
CA THR A 82 16.16 -13.15 -13.19
C THR A 82 16.93 -14.19 -14.01
N ILE A 83 16.22 -14.95 -14.83
CA ILE A 83 16.84 -15.92 -15.75
C ILE A 83 17.04 -15.22 -17.09
N LYS A 84 18.30 -15.18 -17.55
CA LYS A 84 18.66 -14.57 -18.83
C LYS A 84 18.79 -15.66 -19.89
N CYS A 85 17.90 -15.64 -20.86
CA CYS A 85 17.95 -16.51 -22.04
C CYS A 85 18.19 -15.69 -23.30
N GLN A 86 18.88 -16.27 -24.28
CA GLN A 86 18.97 -15.80 -25.64
C GLN A 86 17.86 -16.43 -26.50
N HIS A 87 17.53 -15.77 -27.61
CA HIS A 87 16.58 -16.32 -28.56
C HIS A 87 17.13 -17.63 -29.15
N GLY A 88 16.38 -18.73 -28.96
CA GLY A 88 16.77 -20.06 -29.41
C GLY A 88 17.42 -20.95 -28.35
N ASP A 89 17.64 -20.44 -27.13
CA ASP A 89 18.00 -21.29 -25.98
C ASP A 89 16.86 -22.29 -25.69
N ARG A 90 17.23 -23.52 -25.34
CA ARG A 90 16.32 -24.65 -25.07
C ARG A 90 16.24 -24.97 -23.60
#